data_AF-A0A7Y3NLM8-F1
#
_entry.id   AF-A0A7Y3NLM8-F1
#
_cell.length_a   1.000
_cell.length_b   1.000
_cell.length_c   1.000
_cell.angle_alpha   90.00
_cell.angle_beta   90.00
_cell.angle_gamma   90.00
#
_symmetry.space_group_name_H-M   'P 1'
#
loop_
_entity.id
_entity.type
_entity.pdbx_description
1 polymer ?
#
loop_
_entity_poly.entity_id
_entity_poly.type
_entity_poly.pdbx_seq_one_letter_code
_entity_poly.pdbx_strand_id
1 'polypeptide(L)'
;MSRLTLRMTNFLLDIVGQHDGGRAGFGLPAGAVYLKERQLILAGTPCDPPLFHEAMHNAAAATGADVILVHHGLHPEALNPVQFSVLVHMSREPQLLGDMILYFHPADDYWLVPSGKGPFIALEEDGLRVDFEPPFMTFHERCEGVCQAAAMIARATRATGVM
;
A
#
# COMPACT_ATOMS: atom_id res chain seq x y z
N MET A 1 5.88 -8.72 15.42
CA MET A 1 5.35 -7.63 14.55
C MET A 1 5.36 -6.34 15.36
N SER A 2 5.89 -5.24 14.81
CA SER A 2 5.91 -3.95 15.52
C SER A 2 4.50 -3.34 15.59
N ARG A 3 4.22 -2.49 16.60
CA ARG A 3 2.92 -1.79 16.70
C ARG A 3 2.67 -0.89 15.48
N LEU A 4 3.72 -0.27 14.94
CA LEU A 4 3.62 0.57 13.75
C LEU A 4 3.24 -0.24 12.52
N THR A 5 3.85 -1.41 12.32
CA THR A 5 3.50 -2.33 11.23
C THR A 5 2.03 -2.72 11.28
N LEU A 6 1.53 -3.09 12.45
CA LEU A 6 0.11 -3.42 12.64
C LEU A 6 -0.81 -2.24 12.30
N ARG A 7 -0.47 -1.03 12.76
CA ARG A 7 -1.26 0.18 12.46
C ARG A 7 -1.27 0.50 10.97
N MET A 8 -0.14 0.33 10.30
CA MET A 8 -0.06 0.53 8.85
C MET A 8 -0.89 -0.49 8.09
N THR A 9 -0.84 -1.77 8.46
CA THR A 9 -1.67 -2.80 7.85
C THR A 9 -3.15 -2.53 8.12
N ASN A 10 -3.54 -2.10 9.32
CA ASN A 10 -4.92 -1.73 9.63
C ASN A 10 -5.38 -0.52 8.82
N PHE A 11 -4.54 0.51 8.68
CA PHE A 11 -4.85 1.66 7.83
C PHE A 11 -5.10 1.25 6.37
N LEU A 12 -4.31 0.31 5.82
CA LEU A 12 -4.57 -0.24 4.49
C LEU A 12 -5.88 -1.03 4.41
N LEU A 13 -6.20 -1.80 5.45
CA LEU A 13 -7.46 -2.54 5.55
C LEU A 13 -8.67 -1.58 5.60
N ASP A 14 -8.55 -0.47 6.33
CA ASP A 14 -9.56 0.58 6.39
C ASP A 14 -9.79 1.22 5.01
N ILE A 15 -8.72 1.46 4.24
CA ILE A 15 -8.82 2.01 2.88
C ILE A 15 -9.61 1.09 1.95
N VAL A 16 -9.34 -0.21 1.99
CA VAL A 16 -10.00 -1.18 1.10
C VAL A 16 -11.32 -1.74 1.68
N GLY A 17 -11.75 -1.22 2.83
CA GLY A 17 -13.07 -1.45 3.42
C GLY A 17 -13.30 -2.82 4.07
N GLN A 18 -12.26 -3.61 4.42
CA GLN A 18 -12.48 -4.93 5.03
C GLN A 18 -11.49 -5.38 6.11
N HIS A 19 -12.02 -6.15 7.07
CA HIS A 19 -11.31 -6.66 8.25
C HIS A 19 -11.35 -8.19 8.40
N ASP A 20 -12.00 -8.92 7.50
CA ASP A 20 -12.22 -10.37 7.53
C ASP A 20 -11.19 -11.17 6.70
N GLY A 21 -10.08 -10.53 6.35
CA GLY A 21 -8.95 -11.19 5.67
C GLY A 21 -8.27 -12.29 6.50
N GLY A 22 -7.87 -13.35 5.82
CA GLY A 22 -7.07 -14.43 6.40
C GLY A 22 -5.60 -14.04 6.52
N ARG A 23 -4.80 -14.83 7.26
CA ARG A 23 -3.33 -14.66 7.25
C ARG A 23 -2.75 -15.06 5.89
N ALA A 24 -1.90 -14.22 5.32
CA ALA A 24 -1.09 -14.56 4.15
C ALA A 24 0.27 -15.12 4.61
N GLY A 25 0.70 -16.24 4.04
CA GLY A 25 2.00 -16.86 4.36
C GLY A 25 2.72 -17.31 3.11
N PHE A 26 3.76 -16.57 2.69
CA PHE A 26 4.55 -16.84 1.47
C PHE A 26 5.96 -16.22 1.57
N GLY A 27 6.52 -16.14 2.78
CA GLY A 27 7.73 -15.35 3.05
C GLY A 27 7.49 -13.84 3.17
N LEU A 28 6.23 -13.40 2.99
CA LEU A 28 5.80 -12.02 3.27
C LEU A 28 5.98 -11.64 4.75
N PRO A 29 6.05 -10.33 5.07
CA PRO A 29 6.17 -9.87 6.44
C PRO A 29 5.10 -10.45 7.37
N ALA A 30 5.50 -10.72 8.62
CA ALA A 30 4.57 -11.21 9.62
C ALA A 30 3.42 -10.21 9.84
N GLY A 31 2.19 -10.69 9.72
CA GLY A 31 0.98 -9.86 9.78
C GLY A 31 0.39 -9.51 8.42
N ALA A 32 0.97 -10.03 7.32
CA ALA A 32 0.34 -9.94 6.01
C ALA A 32 -1.07 -10.57 6.02
N VAL A 33 -2.02 -9.89 5.37
CA VAL A 33 -3.43 -10.22 5.32
C VAL A 33 -3.82 -10.51 3.88
N TYR A 34 -4.50 -11.62 3.64
CA TYR A 34 -5.05 -11.98 2.35
C TYR A 34 -6.57 -11.76 2.34
N LEU A 35 -7.01 -10.81 1.51
CA LEU A 35 -8.40 -10.51 1.19
C LEU A 35 -8.80 -11.34 -0.03
N LYS A 36 -9.27 -12.56 0.21
CA LYS A 36 -9.52 -13.55 -0.85
C LYS A 36 -10.54 -13.07 -1.88
N GLU A 37 -11.60 -12.42 -1.47
CA GLU A 37 -12.67 -11.95 -2.36
C GLU A 37 -12.22 -10.86 -3.34
N ARG A 38 -11.19 -10.08 -2.97
CA ARG A 38 -10.59 -9.02 -3.81
C ARG A 38 -9.34 -9.48 -4.55
N GLN A 39 -8.92 -10.73 -4.34
CA GLN A 39 -7.62 -11.23 -4.77
C GLN A 39 -6.49 -10.24 -4.41
N LEU A 40 -6.46 -9.75 -3.16
CA LEU A 40 -5.51 -8.74 -2.71
C LEU A 40 -4.81 -9.16 -1.42
N ILE A 41 -3.49 -9.04 -1.39
CA ILE A 41 -2.67 -9.24 -0.19
C ILE A 41 -2.11 -7.89 0.26
N LEU A 42 -2.28 -7.58 1.54
CA LEU A 42 -1.76 -6.38 2.18
C LEU A 42 -0.69 -6.76 3.21
N ALA A 43 0.45 -6.09 3.18
CA ALA A 43 1.53 -6.30 4.14
C ALA A 43 2.22 -4.98 4.50
N GLY A 44 2.76 -4.90 5.70
CA GLY A 44 3.61 -3.79 6.13
C GLY A 44 4.96 -4.26 6.62
N THR A 45 6.00 -3.46 6.41
CA THR A 45 7.36 -3.78 6.83
C THR A 45 8.17 -2.53 7.17
N PRO A 46 9.06 -2.59 8.18
CA PRO A 46 10.06 -1.55 8.41
C PRO A 46 11.27 -1.64 7.48
N CYS A 47 11.36 -2.71 6.67
CA CYS A 47 12.51 -2.96 5.82
C CYS A 47 12.35 -2.24 4.48
N ASP A 48 13.45 -1.68 3.99
CA ASP A 48 13.48 -1.07 2.66
C ASP A 48 13.35 -2.12 1.54
N PRO A 49 12.85 -1.74 0.35
CA PRO A 49 12.98 -2.55 -0.85
C PRO A 49 14.45 -2.91 -1.15
N PRO A 50 14.75 -4.04 -1.81
CA PRO A 50 13.84 -5.01 -2.43
C PRO A 50 13.57 -6.27 -1.59
N LEU A 51 13.79 -6.23 -0.26
CA LEU A 51 13.88 -7.44 0.58
C LEU A 51 12.74 -8.46 0.40
N PHE A 52 11.53 -8.00 0.16
CA PHE A 52 10.33 -8.85 0.04
C PHE A 52 9.81 -9.01 -1.41
N HIS A 53 10.52 -8.51 -2.43
CA HIS A 53 10.04 -8.57 -3.82
C HIS A 53 9.83 -10.01 -4.31
N GLU A 54 10.76 -10.92 -4.01
CA GLU A 54 10.60 -12.34 -4.34
C GLU A 54 9.39 -12.96 -3.62
N ALA A 55 9.18 -12.61 -2.34
CA ALA A 55 8.03 -13.07 -1.57
C ALA A 55 6.70 -12.55 -2.14
N MET A 56 6.67 -11.31 -2.67
CA MET A 56 5.51 -10.76 -3.37
C MET A 56 5.20 -11.58 -4.63
N HIS A 57 6.22 -11.88 -5.46
CA HIS A 57 6.04 -12.73 -6.64
C HIS A 57 5.56 -14.13 -6.28
N ASN A 58 6.12 -14.76 -5.25
CA ASN A 58 5.72 -16.09 -4.79
C ASN A 58 4.26 -16.09 -4.29
N ALA A 59 3.87 -15.06 -3.53
CA ALA A 59 2.49 -14.89 -3.07
C ALA A 59 1.51 -14.73 -4.25
N ALA A 60 1.85 -13.85 -5.20
CA ALA A 60 1.05 -13.62 -6.40
C ALA A 60 0.92 -14.89 -7.25
N ALA A 61 2.01 -15.61 -7.48
CA ALA A 61 2.00 -16.87 -8.23
C ALA A 61 1.16 -17.96 -7.54
N ALA A 62 1.21 -18.03 -6.21
CA ALA A 62 0.48 -19.04 -5.44
C ALA A 62 -1.03 -18.77 -5.34
N THR A 63 -1.44 -17.50 -5.40
CA THR A 63 -2.81 -17.07 -5.08
C THR A 63 -3.55 -16.41 -6.25
N GLY A 64 -2.82 -15.98 -7.28
CA GLY A 64 -3.33 -15.10 -8.32
C GLY A 64 -3.70 -13.70 -7.81
N ALA A 65 -3.25 -13.33 -6.60
CA ALA A 65 -3.59 -12.07 -5.96
C ALA A 65 -2.58 -10.97 -6.27
N ASP A 66 -3.06 -9.74 -6.35
CA ASP A 66 -2.22 -8.55 -6.28
C ASP A 66 -1.67 -8.37 -4.86
N VAL A 67 -0.56 -7.67 -4.74
CA VAL A 67 0.14 -7.50 -3.45
C VAL A 67 0.51 -6.03 -3.25
N ILE A 68 0.06 -5.44 -2.15
CA ILE A 68 0.56 -4.14 -1.65
C ILE A 68 1.46 -4.39 -0.45
N LEU A 69 2.68 -3.91 -0.54
CA LEU A 69 3.64 -3.88 0.55
C LEU A 69 3.95 -2.43 0.92
N VAL A 70 3.59 -2.03 2.14
CA VAL A 70 3.97 -0.72 2.67
C VAL A 70 5.31 -0.78 3.41
N HIS A 71 6.23 0.07 2.98
CA HIS A 71 7.54 0.30 3.57
C HIS A 71 7.45 1.52 4.48
N HIS A 72 7.51 1.29 5.78
CA HIS A 72 7.50 2.36 6.77
C HIS A 72 8.89 2.48 7.42
N GLY A 73 9.31 3.68 7.81
CA GLY A 73 10.57 3.85 8.53
C GLY A 73 10.59 3.11 9.89
N LEU A 74 11.79 2.87 10.41
CA LEU A 74 12.00 2.60 11.83
C LEU A 74 11.95 3.93 12.59
N HIS A 75 11.19 3.96 13.68
CA HIS A 75 11.01 5.13 14.55
C HIS A 75 12.39 5.75 14.95
N PRO A 76 12.53 7.09 14.98
CA PRO A 76 11.49 8.09 14.84
C PRO A 76 11.08 8.30 13.38
N GLU A 77 9.76 8.28 13.18
CA GLU A 77 8.98 8.30 11.92
C GLU A 77 9.22 9.50 10.99
N ALA A 78 10.27 10.29 11.22
CA ALA A 78 10.46 11.60 10.60
C ALA A 78 11.42 11.62 9.40
N LEU A 79 12.23 10.57 9.19
CA LEU A 79 13.30 10.62 8.18
C LEU A 79 13.02 9.83 6.90
N ASN A 80 12.23 8.74 6.95
CA ASN A 80 11.92 7.95 5.77
C ASN A 80 10.43 8.10 5.41
N PRO A 81 10.09 8.66 4.22
CA PRO A 81 8.72 8.73 3.76
C PRO A 81 8.14 7.31 3.64
N VAL A 82 6.86 7.16 3.98
CA VAL A 82 6.15 5.90 3.73
C VAL A 82 6.06 5.68 2.23
N GLN A 83 6.56 4.54 1.78
CA GLN A 83 6.59 4.14 0.38
C GLN A 83 5.86 2.81 0.20
N PHE A 84 5.47 2.51 -1.02
CA PHE A 84 4.74 1.30 -1.35
C PHE A 84 5.41 0.60 -2.52
N SER A 85 5.52 -0.73 -2.40
CA SER A 85 5.76 -1.62 -3.52
C SER A 85 4.46 -2.33 -3.82
N VAL A 86 4.10 -2.39 -5.11
CA VAL A 86 2.85 -2.98 -5.57
C VAL A 86 3.16 -4.01 -6.63
N LEU A 87 2.64 -5.22 -6.49
CA LEU A 87 2.63 -6.21 -7.55
C LEU A 87 1.19 -6.35 -8.05
N VAL A 88 0.96 -6.01 -9.32
CA VAL A 88 -0.36 -6.04 -9.97
C VAL A 88 -0.33 -6.94 -11.20
N HIS A 89 -1.43 -7.65 -11.45
CA HIS A 89 -1.59 -8.43 -12.67
C HIS A 89 -2.06 -7.53 -13.82
N MET A 90 -1.13 -7.17 -14.71
CA MET A 90 -1.43 -6.43 -15.93
C MET A 90 -1.35 -7.37 -17.13
N SER A 91 -2.43 -7.46 -17.91
CA SER A 91 -2.48 -8.38 -19.07
C SER A 91 -2.14 -9.83 -18.72
N ARG A 92 -2.48 -10.28 -17.50
CA ARG A 92 -2.19 -11.60 -16.90
C ARG A 92 -0.73 -11.85 -16.52
N GLU A 93 0.14 -10.85 -16.60
CA GLU A 93 1.50 -10.93 -16.12
C GLU A 93 1.68 -10.06 -14.86
N PRO A 94 2.27 -10.60 -13.78
CA PRO A 94 2.53 -9.82 -12.58
C PRO A 94 3.63 -8.79 -12.84
N GLN A 95 3.31 -7.51 -12.64
CA GLN A 95 4.27 -6.42 -12.73
C GLN A 95 4.50 -5.81 -11.36
N LEU A 96 5.78 -5.68 -11.00
CA LEU A 96 6.21 -5.03 -9.77
C LEU A 96 6.47 -3.54 -10.03
N LEU A 97 5.75 -2.70 -9.31
CA LEU A 97 5.85 -1.26 -9.29
C LEU A 97 6.47 -0.85 -7.95
N GLY A 98 7.70 -0.34 -7.98
CA GLY A 98 8.40 0.20 -6.81
C GLY A 98 8.18 1.70 -6.66
N ASP A 99 8.59 2.23 -5.50
CA ASP A 99 8.64 3.67 -5.21
C ASP A 99 7.30 4.40 -5.42
N MET A 100 6.20 3.73 -5.07
CA MET A 100 4.86 4.27 -5.12
C MET A 100 4.55 5.07 -3.84
N ILE A 101 3.75 6.13 -3.98
CA ILE A 101 3.40 7.06 -2.91
C ILE A 101 1.89 7.11 -2.77
N LEU A 102 1.38 7.11 -1.54
CA LEU A 102 -0.05 7.29 -1.30
C LEU A 102 -0.49 8.72 -1.61
N TYR A 103 -1.58 8.83 -2.35
CA TYR A 103 -2.25 10.07 -2.75
C TYR A 103 -3.73 9.95 -2.36
N PHE A 104 -4.32 11.05 -1.93
CA PHE A 104 -5.75 11.14 -1.68
C PHE A 104 -6.39 12.10 -2.69
N HIS A 105 -7.37 11.60 -3.43
CA HIS A 105 -8.26 12.36 -4.30
C HIS A 105 -9.59 12.61 -3.58
N PRO A 106 -10.12 13.84 -3.52
CA PRO A 106 -11.35 14.13 -2.79
C PRO A 106 -12.61 13.42 -3.32
N ALA A 107 -12.63 13.02 -4.59
CA ALA A 107 -13.78 12.36 -5.22
C ALA A 107 -13.59 10.85 -5.42
N ASP A 108 -12.34 10.38 -5.51
CA ASP A 108 -12.00 9.00 -5.88
C ASP A 108 -11.05 8.35 -4.86
N ASP A 109 -11.10 8.84 -3.61
CA ASP A 109 -10.36 8.35 -2.45
C ASP A 109 -8.86 8.09 -2.69
N TYR A 110 -8.34 6.91 -2.37
CA TYR A 110 -6.91 6.67 -2.27
C TYR A 110 -6.33 6.06 -3.53
N TRP A 111 -5.15 6.56 -3.90
CA TRP A 111 -4.37 6.06 -5.02
C TRP A 111 -2.92 5.86 -4.61
N LEU A 112 -2.24 4.94 -5.28
CA LEU A 112 -0.80 4.84 -5.30
C LEU A 112 -0.30 5.47 -6.60
N VAL A 113 0.48 6.54 -6.46
CA VAL A 113 1.03 7.29 -7.58
C VAL A 113 2.54 7.08 -7.66
N PRO A 114 3.14 6.98 -8.85
CA PRO A 114 4.57 6.80 -8.98
C PRO A 114 5.31 8.06 -8.52
N SER A 115 6.47 7.87 -7.90
CA SER A 115 7.43 8.96 -7.65
C SER A 115 8.06 9.48 -8.96
N GLY A 116 8.18 8.61 -9.97
CA GLY A 116 8.67 8.93 -11.30
C GLY A 116 7.63 8.67 -12.39
N LYS A 117 8.00 7.82 -13.36
CA LYS A 117 7.09 7.37 -14.45
C LYS A 117 6.49 6.02 -14.10
N GLY A 118 5.23 5.82 -14.43
CA GLY A 118 4.55 4.55 -14.23
C GLY A 118 3.04 4.71 -14.29
N PRO A 119 2.30 3.61 -14.19
CA PRO A 119 0.86 3.64 -14.01
C PRO A 119 0.49 4.11 -12.60
N PHE A 120 -0.76 4.50 -12.43
CA PHE A 120 -1.40 4.88 -11.18
C PHE A 120 -2.29 3.73 -10.72
N ILE A 121 -2.37 3.48 -9.42
CA ILE A 121 -3.19 2.39 -8.89
C ILE A 121 -4.26 2.98 -7.97
N ALA A 122 -5.53 2.88 -8.35
CA ALA A 122 -6.62 3.20 -7.44
C ALA A 122 -6.79 2.06 -6.42
N LEU A 123 -6.99 2.42 -5.15
CA LEU A 123 -7.29 1.49 -4.06
C LEU A 123 -8.81 1.46 -3.89
N GLU A 124 -9.45 0.42 -4.42
CA GLU A 124 -10.91 0.32 -4.47
C GLU A 124 -11.43 -0.75 -3.50
N GLU A 125 -12.73 -0.68 -3.20
CA GLU A 125 -13.40 -1.66 -2.35
C GLU A 125 -13.45 -3.07 -2.97
N ASP A 126 -13.22 -3.23 -4.27
CA ASP A 126 -13.23 -4.53 -4.96
C ASP A 126 -11.83 -5.02 -5.35
N GLY A 127 -10.78 -4.22 -5.12
CA GLY A 127 -9.40 -4.58 -5.43
C GLY A 127 -8.58 -3.39 -5.91
N LEU A 128 -7.67 -3.65 -6.86
CA LEU A 128 -6.80 -2.63 -7.43
C LEU A 128 -7.19 -2.37 -8.88
N ARG A 129 -7.34 -1.09 -9.23
CA ARG A 129 -7.46 -0.66 -10.63
C ARG A 129 -6.19 0.02 -11.09
N VAL A 130 -5.63 -0.47 -12.18
CA VAL A 130 -4.49 0.15 -12.86
C VAL A 130 -4.99 1.19 -13.87
N ASP A 131 -4.47 2.41 -13.78
CA ASP A 131 -4.75 3.50 -14.70
C ASP A 131 -3.44 4.07 -15.27
N PHE A 132 -3.51 4.63 -16.47
CA PHE A 132 -2.40 5.33 -17.12
C PHE A 132 -2.61 6.84 -17.15
N GLU A 133 -3.80 7.32 -16.81
CA GLU A 133 -4.09 8.73 -16.61
C GLU A 133 -3.90 9.10 -15.12
N PRO A 134 -3.25 10.24 -14.81
CA PRO A 134 -3.05 10.67 -13.43
C PRO A 134 -4.38 11.08 -12.77
N PRO A 135 -4.57 10.81 -11.47
CA PRO A 135 -5.74 11.28 -10.71
C PRO A 135 -5.61 12.76 -10.26
N PHE A 136 -4.85 13.55 -11.01
CA PHE A 136 -4.59 14.97 -10.77
C PHE A 136 -4.26 15.65 -12.11
N MET A 137 -4.66 16.92 -12.22
CA MET A 137 -4.41 17.74 -13.41
C MET A 137 -3.11 18.54 -13.28
N THR A 138 -2.73 18.89 -12.05
CA THR A 138 -1.57 19.74 -11.78
C THR A 138 -0.60 19.12 -10.78
N PHE A 139 0.66 19.55 -10.85
CA PHE A 139 1.66 19.18 -9.85
C PHE A 139 1.28 19.67 -8.44
N HIS A 140 0.58 20.81 -8.35
CA HIS A 140 0.10 21.34 -7.08
C HIS A 140 -0.93 20.41 -6.43
N GLU A 141 -1.95 19.97 -7.19
CA GLU A 141 -2.92 18.98 -6.73
C GLU A 141 -2.25 17.68 -6.28
N ARG A 142 -1.26 17.18 -7.05
CA ARG A 142 -0.47 16.02 -6.64
C ARG A 142 0.19 16.23 -5.27
N CYS A 143 0.83 17.37 -5.05
CA CYS A 143 1.46 17.69 -3.78
C CYS A 143 0.44 17.76 -2.63
N GLU A 144 -0.70 18.41 -2.84
CA GLU A 144 -1.75 18.53 -1.82
C GLU A 144 -2.31 17.16 -1.43
N GLY A 145 -2.66 16.31 -2.40
CA GLY A 145 -3.19 14.97 -2.13
C GLY A 145 -2.18 14.03 -1.47
N VAL A 146 -0.89 14.14 -1.81
CA VAL A 146 0.18 13.39 -1.10
C VAL A 146 0.34 13.90 0.34
N CYS A 147 0.32 15.21 0.56
CA CYS A 147 0.39 15.79 1.91
C CYS A 147 -0.81 15.38 2.77
N GLN A 148 -2.01 15.36 2.18
CA GLN A 148 -3.22 14.92 2.84
C GLN A 148 -3.16 13.44 3.22
N ALA A 149 -2.76 12.57 2.28
CA ALA A 149 -2.56 11.15 2.55
C ALA A 149 -1.51 10.90 3.65
N ALA A 150 -0.39 11.63 3.63
CA ALA A 150 0.62 11.55 4.68
C ALA A 150 0.08 11.98 6.05
N ALA A 151 -0.75 13.03 6.10
CA ALA A 151 -1.40 13.46 7.33
C ALA A 151 -2.40 12.41 7.86
N MET A 152 -3.11 11.71 6.97
CA MET A 152 -4.02 10.61 7.31
C MET A 152 -3.26 9.41 7.88
N ILE A 153 -2.19 8.96 7.20
CA ILE A 153 -1.28 7.92 7.72
C ILE A 153 -0.80 8.30 9.11
N ALA A 154 -0.28 9.51 9.28
CA ALA A 154 0.28 9.94 10.54
C ALA A 154 -0.79 10.00 11.66
N ARG A 155 -2.05 10.32 11.35
CA ARG A 155 -3.15 10.23 12.34
C ARG A 155 -3.44 8.77 12.73
N ALA A 156 -3.51 7.87 11.75
CA ALA A 156 -3.76 6.44 11.99
C ALA A 156 -2.63 5.77 12.78
N THR A 157 -1.37 6.16 12.54
CA THR A 157 -0.21 5.58 13.22
C THR A 157 0.07 6.18 14.59
N ARG A 158 -0.34 7.42 14.86
CA ARG A 158 -0.13 8.11 16.16
C ARG A 158 -1.10 7.70 17.27
N ALA A 159 -2.17 6.96 17.00
CA ALA A 159 -3.18 6.61 18.00
C ALA A 159 -2.67 5.63 19.08
N THR A 160 -1.86 6.12 20.02
CA THR A 160 -2.02 6.07 21.50
C THR A 160 -0.91 6.90 22.14
N GLY A 161 -1.29 8.07 22.64
CA GLY A 161 -0.49 8.89 23.53
C GLY A 161 -1.39 9.66 24.49
N VAL A 162 -2.36 8.98 25.13
CA VAL A 162 -3.02 9.48 26.35
C VAL A 162 -3.26 8.27 27.25
N MET A 163 -2.54 8.27 28.37
CA MET A 163 -2.80 7.49 29.58
C MET A 163 -3.87 8.22 30.40
#